data_AF-A0A519YS80-F1
#
_entry.id   AF-A0A519YS80-F1
#
_cell.length_a   1.000
_cell.length_b   1.000
_cell.length_c   1.000
_cell.angle_alpha   90.00
_cell.angle_beta   90.00
_cell.angle_gamma   90.00
#
_symmetry.space_group_name_H-M   'P 1'
#
loop_
_entity.id
_entity.type
_entity.pdbx_description
1 polymer ?
#
loop_
_entity_poly.entity_id
_entity_poly.type
_entity_poly.pdbx_seq_one_letter_code
_entity_poly.pdbx_strand_id
1 'polypeptide(L)'
;AKKNGQVWVGQLGKTMDTAQGQEAARAVAIDLLGTLQVAAGGLDKVVRIVKVMSLVNSTPDFTEHHLVTNGCSDLIAQVFGEPGRHARSAFGVAQIPLGACVEIELIAEVA
;
A
#
# COMPACT_ATOMS: atom_id res chain seq x y z
N ALA A 1 5.46 2.33 -5.21
CA ALA A 1 6.43 2.17 -4.09
C ALA A 1 7.75 2.85 -4.42
N LYS A 2 8.46 3.41 -3.42
CA LYS A 2 9.81 3.98 -3.60
C LYS A 2 10.83 3.33 -2.65
N LYS A 3 12.07 3.18 -3.10
CA LYS A 3 13.23 2.74 -2.32
C LYS A 3 14.41 3.64 -2.64
N ASN A 4 15.04 4.25 -1.64
CA ASN A 4 16.15 5.19 -1.81
C ASN A 4 15.84 6.34 -2.80
N GLY A 5 14.62 6.88 -2.75
CA GLY A 5 14.18 7.98 -3.62
C GLY A 5 13.82 7.59 -5.05
N GLN A 6 14.01 6.33 -5.45
CA GLN A 6 13.66 5.82 -6.77
C GLN A 6 12.43 4.93 -6.72
N VAL A 7 11.75 4.76 -7.86
CA VAL A 7 10.64 3.81 -7.98
C VAL A 7 11.16 2.40 -7.67
N TRP A 8 10.48 1.70 -6.77
CA TRP A 8 10.79 0.30 -6.48
C TRP A 8 10.18 -0.55 -7.59
N VAL A 9 11.03 -0.97 -8.52
CA VAL A 9 10.65 -1.73 -9.71
C VAL A 9 10.74 -3.23 -9.44
N GLY A 10 9.79 -3.99 -9.97
CA GLY A 10 9.83 -5.45 -9.97
C GLY A 10 8.46 -6.09 -10.15
N GLN A 11 8.46 -7.40 -10.33
CA GLN A 11 7.25 -8.21 -10.53
C GLN A 11 7.26 -9.41 -9.58
N LEU A 12 6.22 -9.50 -8.75
CA LEU A 12 6.04 -10.56 -7.77
C LEU A 12 5.87 -11.92 -8.45
N GLY A 13 6.61 -12.93 -7.98
CA GLY A 13 6.66 -14.26 -8.59
C GLY A 13 7.62 -14.36 -9.79
N LYS A 14 8.34 -13.27 -10.15
CA LYS A 14 9.37 -13.29 -11.20
C LYS A 14 10.70 -12.73 -10.72
N THR A 15 10.71 -11.47 -10.29
CA THR A 15 11.93 -10.75 -9.84
C THR A 15 11.84 -10.28 -8.40
N MET A 16 10.69 -10.44 -7.76
CA MET A 16 10.46 -10.11 -6.36
C MET A 16 9.69 -11.21 -5.65
N ASP A 17 9.99 -11.39 -4.36
CA ASP A 17 9.25 -12.23 -3.46
C ASP A 17 8.22 -11.43 -2.64
N THR A 18 7.38 -12.16 -1.90
CA THR A 18 6.29 -11.60 -1.08
C THR A 18 6.81 -10.70 0.04
N ALA A 19 7.95 -11.02 0.67
CA ALA A 19 8.51 -10.22 1.75
C ALA A 19 8.99 -8.86 1.25
N GLN A 20 9.67 -8.83 0.10
CA GLN A 20 10.05 -7.59 -0.57
C GLN A 20 8.81 -6.78 -1.01
N GLY A 21 7.75 -7.46 -1.45
CA GLY A 21 6.46 -6.84 -1.73
C GLY A 21 5.83 -6.18 -0.49
N GLN A 22 5.89 -6.84 0.67
CA GLN A 22 5.41 -6.29 1.94
C GLN A 22 6.16 -5.01 2.33
N GLU A 23 7.48 -5.00 2.23
CA GLU A 23 8.29 -3.81 2.47
C GLU A 23 7.91 -2.67 1.51
N ALA A 24 7.69 -2.99 0.23
CA ALA A 24 7.27 -2.02 -0.76
C ALA A 24 5.88 -1.45 -0.46
N ALA A 25 4.91 -2.29 -0.06
CA ALA A 25 3.58 -1.85 0.35
C ALA A 25 3.63 -0.96 1.61
N ARG A 26 4.49 -1.29 2.58
CA ARG A 26 4.73 -0.44 3.76
C ARG A 26 5.29 0.92 3.36
N ALA A 27 6.23 0.97 2.42
CA ALA A 27 6.78 2.23 1.91
C ALA A 27 5.69 3.08 1.21
N VAL A 28 4.80 2.46 0.44
CA VAL A 28 3.64 3.18 -0.15
C VAL A 28 2.73 3.74 0.94
N ALA A 29 2.48 2.99 2.02
CA ALA A 29 1.67 3.49 3.13
C ALA A 29 2.30 4.73 3.79
N ILE A 30 3.63 4.79 3.95
CA ILE A 30 4.32 5.99 4.46
C ILE A 30 4.05 7.19 3.55
N ASP A 31 4.20 7.02 2.23
CA ASP A 31 3.93 8.08 1.25
C ASP A 31 2.46 8.55 1.32
N LEU A 32 1.51 7.60 1.39
CA LEU A 32 0.08 7.89 1.51
C LEU A 32 -0.25 8.67 2.79
N LEU A 33 0.33 8.30 3.94
CA LEU A 33 0.15 9.02 5.20
C LEU A 33 0.74 10.43 5.13
N GLY A 34 1.88 10.61 4.46
CA GLY A 34 2.45 11.93 4.22
C GLY A 34 1.53 12.81 3.38
N THR A 35 0.94 12.27 2.32
CA THR A 35 -0.07 12.98 1.51
C THR A 35 -1.33 13.30 2.31
N LEU A 36 -1.83 12.33 3.09
CA LEU A 36 -3.02 12.49 3.92
C LEU A 36 -2.82 13.53 5.02
N GLN A 37 -1.65 13.57 5.67
CA GLN A 37 -1.29 14.59 6.67
C GLN A 37 -1.45 16.01 6.09
N VAL A 38 -0.99 16.24 4.87
CA VAL A 38 -1.12 17.54 4.21
C VAL A 38 -2.58 17.81 3.80
N ALA A 39 -3.24 16.83 3.18
CA ALA A 39 -4.58 16.99 2.65
C ALA A 39 -5.65 17.20 3.75
N ALA A 40 -5.52 16.51 4.88
CA ALA A 40 -6.43 16.62 6.02
C ALA A 40 -6.06 17.74 7.01
N GLY A 41 -4.88 18.36 6.86
CA GLY A 41 -4.37 19.35 7.82
C GLY A 41 -3.90 18.75 9.14
N GLY A 42 -3.61 17.44 9.16
CA GLY A 42 -3.20 16.68 10.33
C GLY A 42 -3.81 15.27 10.33
N LEU A 43 -3.01 14.24 10.66
CA LEU A 43 -3.53 12.88 10.80
C LEU A 43 -4.51 12.74 11.97
N ASP A 44 -4.50 13.65 12.95
CA ASP A 44 -5.49 13.73 14.03
C ASP A 44 -6.91 14.07 13.53
N LYS A 45 -7.05 14.56 12.28
CA LYS A 45 -8.33 14.84 11.64
C LYS A 45 -8.94 13.62 10.95
N VAL A 46 -8.20 12.52 10.87
CA VAL A 46 -8.70 11.27 10.26
C VAL A 46 -9.61 10.56 11.26
N VAL A 47 -10.89 10.46 10.92
CA VAL A 47 -11.89 9.72 11.71
C VAL A 47 -11.73 8.22 11.49
N ARG A 48 -11.49 7.81 10.24
CA ARG A 48 -11.34 6.40 9.87
C ARG A 48 -10.65 6.23 8.52
N ILE A 49 -9.84 5.18 8.38
CA ILE A 49 -9.47 4.67 7.05
C ILE A 49 -10.59 3.75 6.57
N VAL A 50 -11.31 4.18 5.54
CA VAL A 50 -12.51 3.50 5.03
C VAL A 50 -12.11 2.30 4.17
N LYS A 51 -11.21 2.53 3.21
CA LYS A 51 -10.81 1.51 2.23
C LYS A 51 -9.36 1.66 1.83
N VAL A 52 -8.70 0.53 1.60
CA VAL A 52 -7.42 0.42 0.90
C VAL A 52 -7.60 -0.45 -0.34
N MET A 53 -7.12 0.00 -1.49
CA MET A 53 -7.04 -0.80 -2.71
C MET A 53 -5.59 -0.93 -3.16
N SER A 54 -5.13 -2.16 -3.35
CA SER A 54 -3.75 -2.48 -3.73
C SER A 54 -3.71 -3.16 -5.09
N LEU A 55 -2.86 -2.63 -5.95
CA LEU A 55 -2.46 -3.21 -7.22
C LEU A 55 -1.03 -3.72 -7.06
N VAL A 56 -0.82 -5.01 -7.26
CA VAL A 56 0.49 -5.66 -7.13
C VAL A 56 0.88 -6.19 -8.49
N ASN A 57 2.01 -5.71 -9.01
CA ASN A 57 2.58 -6.16 -10.27
C ASN A 57 3.07 -7.59 -10.09
N SER A 58 2.37 -8.56 -10.66
CA SER A 58 2.64 -9.98 -10.40
C SER A 58 2.57 -10.82 -11.68
N THR A 59 3.20 -11.99 -11.63
CA THR A 59 2.94 -13.03 -12.62
C THR A 59 1.50 -13.56 -12.48
N PRO A 60 0.97 -14.25 -13.51
CA PRO A 60 -0.34 -14.90 -13.43
C PRO A 60 -0.44 -15.97 -12.33
N ASP A 61 0.67 -16.61 -11.96
CA ASP A 61 0.70 -17.71 -10.99
C ASP A 61 0.91 -17.26 -9.54
N PHE A 62 1.25 -15.98 -9.32
CA PHE A 62 1.41 -15.44 -7.98
C PHE A 62 0.04 -15.25 -7.32
N THR A 63 -0.14 -15.69 -6.07
CA THR A 63 -1.45 -15.64 -5.37
C THR A 63 -1.38 -15.01 -3.97
N GLU A 64 -0.22 -14.45 -3.60
CA GLU A 64 0.04 -13.92 -2.25
C GLU A 64 -0.16 -12.40 -2.15
N HIS A 65 -0.98 -11.81 -3.03
CA HIS A 65 -1.23 -10.35 -3.06
C HIS A 65 -1.73 -9.82 -1.71
N HIS A 66 -2.58 -10.60 -1.04
CA HIS A 66 -3.10 -10.29 0.28
C HIS A 66 -1.99 -10.17 1.35
N LEU A 67 -0.93 -10.99 1.25
CA LEU A 67 0.22 -10.92 2.14
C LEU A 67 1.06 -9.68 1.83
N VAL A 68 1.29 -9.37 0.56
CA VAL A 68 1.97 -8.13 0.12
C VAL A 68 1.26 -6.90 0.69
N THR A 69 -0.07 -6.81 0.54
CA THR A 69 -0.84 -5.66 1.03
C THR A 69 -0.84 -5.54 2.56
N ASN A 70 -0.56 -6.61 3.33
CA ASN A 70 -0.43 -6.50 4.79
C ASN A 70 0.63 -5.48 5.21
N GLY A 71 1.71 -5.31 4.45
CA GLY A 71 2.73 -4.30 4.76
C GLY A 71 2.16 -2.87 4.86
N CYS A 72 1.15 -2.55 4.05
CA CYS A 72 0.40 -1.30 4.14
C CYS A 72 -0.60 -1.33 5.30
N SER A 73 -1.42 -2.38 5.37
CA SER A 73 -2.49 -2.49 6.38
C SER A 73 -1.95 -2.44 7.81
N ASP A 74 -0.82 -3.12 8.07
CA ASP A 74 -0.21 -3.21 9.38
C ASP A 74 0.36 -1.86 9.82
N LEU A 75 0.95 -1.08 8.91
CA LEU A 75 1.40 0.28 9.23
C LEU A 75 0.22 1.19 9.57
N ILE A 76 -0.84 1.15 8.76
CA ILE A 76 -2.05 1.94 9.01
C ILE A 76 -2.64 1.60 10.39
N ALA A 77 -2.73 0.31 10.74
CA ALA A 77 -3.19 -0.14 12.04
C ALA A 77 -2.26 0.30 13.19
N GLN A 78 -0.93 0.27 12.99
CA GLN A 78 0.05 0.77 13.96
C GLN A 78 -0.12 2.27 14.24
N VAL A 79 -0.46 3.07 13.22
CA VAL A 79 -0.59 4.53 13.34
C VAL A 79 -1.93 4.94 13.94
N PHE A 80 -3.03 4.33 13.48
CA PHE A 80 -4.38 4.78 13.85
C PHE A 80 -5.10 3.89 14.86
N GLY A 81 -4.59 2.68 15.16
CA GLY A 81 -5.31 1.71 15.98
C GLY A 81 -6.61 1.25 15.33
N GLU A 82 -7.70 1.21 16.11
CA GLU A 82 -9.02 0.75 15.63
C GLU A 82 -9.55 1.56 14.43
N PRO A 83 -9.48 2.92 14.41
CA PRO A 83 -9.76 3.72 13.21
C PRO A 83 -8.97 3.34 11.95
N GLY A 84 -7.83 2.67 12.11
CA GLY A 84 -7.02 2.15 11.01
C GLY A 84 -7.59 0.90 10.35
N ARG A 85 -8.58 0.22 10.93
CA ARG A 85 -9.17 -1.00 10.35
C ARG A 85 -10.12 -0.68 9.21
N HIS A 86 -9.76 -1.16 8.02
CA HIS A 86 -10.37 -0.78 6.75
C HIS A 86 -10.87 -1.98 5.94
N ALA A 87 -11.84 -1.72 5.06
CA ALA A 87 -12.14 -2.64 3.97
C ALA A 87 -10.96 -2.68 2.98
N ARG A 88 -10.75 -3.82 2.32
CA ARG A 88 -9.57 -4.00 1.46
C ARG A 88 -9.87 -4.75 0.17
N SER A 89 -9.15 -4.37 -0.89
CA SER A 89 -9.03 -5.15 -2.13
C SER A 89 -7.56 -5.24 -2.52
N ALA A 90 -7.10 -6.43 -2.92
CA ALA A 90 -5.72 -6.67 -3.35
C ALA A 90 -5.76 -7.46 -4.68
N PHE A 91 -5.29 -6.84 -5.76
CA PHE A 91 -5.34 -7.39 -7.11
C PHE A 91 -3.95 -7.64 -7.66
N GLY A 92 -3.80 -8.75 -8.39
CA GLY A 92 -2.71 -8.91 -9.33
C GLY A 92 -2.97 -8.09 -10.58
N VAL A 93 -1.98 -7.33 -11.02
CA VAL A 93 -2.03 -6.59 -12.29
C VAL A 93 -0.82 -6.92 -13.13
N ALA A 94 -1.00 -6.87 -14.45
CA ALA A 94 0.06 -7.25 -15.39
C ALA A 94 1.25 -6.29 -15.36
N GLN A 95 1.00 -4.98 -15.16
CA GLN A 95 2.00 -3.92 -15.06
C GLN A 95 1.45 -2.72 -14.29
N ILE A 96 2.37 -1.90 -13.76
CA ILE A 96 2.12 -0.62 -13.08
C ILE A 96 3.07 0.41 -13.70
N PRO A 97 2.70 1.71 -13.80
CA PRO A 97 3.57 2.73 -14.38
C PRO A 97 5.01 2.70 -13.86
N LEU A 98 5.97 2.95 -14.77
CA LEU A 98 7.41 2.91 -14.49
C LEU A 98 7.94 1.53 -14.03
N GLY A 99 7.13 0.47 -14.13
CA GLY A 99 7.49 -0.87 -13.68
C GLY A 99 7.41 -1.06 -12.16
N ALA A 100 6.71 -0.18 -11.44
CA ALA A 100 6.60 -0.27 -9.99
C ALA A 100 6.04 -1.64 -9.55
N CYS A 101 6.50 -2.14 -8.41
CA CYS A 101 6.08 -3.44 -7.90
C CYS A 101 4.70 -3.41 -7.22
N VAL A 102 4.37 -2.29 -6.56
CA VAL A 102 3.11 -2.10 -5.83
C VAL A 102 2.65 -0.65 -5.94
N GLU A 103 1.35 -0.48 -6.18
CA GLU A 103 0.61 0.76 -6.12
C GLU A 103 -0.60 0.59 -5.19
N ILE A 104 -0.88 1.59 -4.36
CA ILE A 104 -1.96 1.53 -3.38
C ILE A 104 -2.64 2.89 -3.31
N GLU A 105 -3.96 2.89 -3.26
CA GLU A 105 -4.77 4.05 -2.91
C GLU A 105 -5.52 3.79 -1.59
N LEU A 106 -5.90 4.88 -0.92
CA LEU A 106 -6.74 4.84 0.27
C LEU A 106 -7.88 5.85 0.19
N ILE A 107 -8.97 5.54 0.89
CA ILE A 107 -10.08 6.46 1.15
C ILE A 107 -10.12 6.67 2.66
N ALA A 108 -10.06 7.93 3.09
CA ALA A 108 -10.15 8.32 4.49
C ALA A 108 -11.39 9.18 4.73
N GLU A 109 -12.05 8.94 5.87
CA GLU A 109 -13.04 9.83 6.44
C GLU A 109 -12.31 10.87 7.31
N VAL A 110 -12.64 12.15 7.12
CA VAL A 110 -11.99 13.28 7.81
C VAL A 110 -13.04 14.18 8.45
N ALA A 111 -12.68 14.82 9.58
CA ALA A 111 -13.54 15.70 10.37
C ALA A 111 -13.64 17.14 9.82
#